data_AF-A0A1F7R1X4-F1
#
_entry.id   AF-A0A1F7R1X4-F1
#
_cell.length_a   1.000
_cell.length_b   1.000
_cell.length_c   1.000
_cell.angle_alpha   90.00
_cell.angle_beta   90.00
_cell.angle_gamma   90.00
#
_symmetry.space_group_name_H-M   'P 1'
#
loop_
_entity.id
_entity.type
_entity.pdbx_description
1 polymer ?
#
loop_
_entity_poly.entity_id
_entity_poly.type
_entity_poly.pdbx_seq_one_letter_code
_entity_poly.pdbx_strand_id
1 'polypeptide(L)'
;MTYSSSVANVRRGYVRRHQNAVSYAVADKALGPITNTVILLILACLIGLLYLTQVTKTNGYGYQIDKLQKQQSELLNQKAELEIATARLQSLDRVAGSSAANGLVSAAPVGTIAQ
;
A
#
# COMPACT_ATOMS: atom_id res chain seq x y z
N MET A 1 -63.76 27.38 -7.76
CA MET A 1 -62.53 26.61 -7.44
C MET A 1 -62.40 26.57 -5.94
N THR A 2 -62.61 25.39 -5.37
CA THR A 2 -62.81 25.11 -3.96
C THR A 2 -61.56 24.44 -3.41
N TYR A 3 -60.90 25.05 -2.44
CA TYR A 3 -59.93 24.35 -1.58
C TYR A 3 -60.57 24.17 -0.21
N SER A 4 -61.06 22.95 0.01
CA SER A 4 -61.62 22.49 1.28
C SER A 4 -60.46 22.18 2.22
N SER A 5 -60.25 23.05 3.22
CA SER A 5 -59.39 22.75 4.35
C SER A 5 -60.10 21.74 5.25
N SER A 6 -59.69 20.48 5.18
CA SER A 6 -60.13 19.44 6.12
C SER A 6 -59.59 19.75 7.51
N VAL A 7 -60.43 20.35 8.34
CA VAL A 7 -60.19 20.44 9.78
C VAL A 7 -60.24 19.01 10.32
N ALA A 8 -59.07 18.45 10.63
CA ALA A 8 -58.95 17.18 11.32
C ALA A 8 -59.56 17.34 12.73
N ASN A 9 -60.84 16.99 12.83
CA ASN A 9 -61.60 17.07 14.06
C ASN A 9 -61.08 15.96 14.99
N VAL A 10 -60.12 16.31 15.86
CA VAL A 10 -59.64 15.40 16.92
C VAL A 10 -60.82 15.16 17.85
N ARG A 11 -61.51 14.03 17.65
CA ARG A 11 -62.51 13.53 18.57
C ARG A 11 -61.79 13.20 19.89
N ARG A 12 -61.69 14.18 20.78
CA ARG A 12 -61.44 13.94 22.20
C ARG A 12 -62.66 13.19 22.72
N GLY A 13 -62.63 11.87 22.58
CA GLY A 13 -63.58 11.00 23.26
C GLY A 13 -63.47 11.30 24.75
N TYR A 14 -64.58 11.74 25.33
CA TYR A 14 -64.69 11.89 26.78
C TYR A 14 -64.33 10.55 27.43
N VAL A 15 -63.20 10.53 28.14
CA VAL A 15 -62.79 9.39 28.97
C VAL A 15 -63.89 9.18 30.02
N ARG A 16 -64.64 8.09 29.88
CA ARG A 16 -65.70 7.71 30.83
C ARG A 16 -65.04 7.29 32.14
N ARG A 17 -65.59 7.70 33.28
CA ARG A 17 -65.20 7.17 34.59
C ARG A 17 -65.34 5.64 34.58
N HIS A 18 -64.40 4.93 35.20
CA HIS A 18 -64.30 3.47 35.30
C HIS A 18 -63.77 2.72 34.05
N GLN A 19 -63.01 3.38 33.18
CA GLN A 19 -62.29 2.69 32.09
C GLN A 19 -60.79 2.76 32.32
N ASN A 20 -60.15 1.58 32.46
CA ASN A 20 -58.70 1.46 32.46
C ASN A 20 -58.20 1.64 31.03
N ALA A 21 -57.76 2.86 30.69
CA ALA A 21 -57.05 3.13 29.46
C ALA A 21 -55.57 2.75 29.65
N VAL A 22 -55.13 1.64 29.04
CA VAL A 22 -53.71 1.30 28.96
C VAL A 22 -53.14 1.89 27.66
N SER A 23 -52.22 2.83 27.77
CA SER A 23 -51.49 3.35 26.63
C SER A 23 -50.32 2.44 26.30
N TYR A 24 -50.34 1.78 25.15
CA TYR A 24 -49.16 1.12 24.58
C TYR A 24 -48.32 2.18 23.86
N ALA A 25 -47.55 2.95 24.61
CA ALA A 25 -46.42 3.65 24.01
C ALA A 25 -45.39 2.58 23.66
N VAL A 26 -45.10 2.41 22.37
CA VAL A 26 -43.90 1.68 21.94
C VAL A 26 -42.75 2.53 22.48
N ALA A 27 -42.21 2.14 23.64
CA ALA A 27 -41.00 2.73 24.15
C ALA A 27 -39.92 2.37 23.14
N ASP A 28 -39.56 3.32 22.27
CA ASP A 28 -38.34 3.22 21.49
C ASP A 28 -37.25 2.90 22.51
N LYS A 29 -36.76 1.66 22.47
CA LYS A 29 -35.62 1.21 23.27
C LYS A 29 -34.40 1.91 22.71
N ALA A 30 -34.31 3.22 22.95
CA ALA A 30 -33.12 3.99 22.74
C ALA A 30 -32.06 3.39 23.66
N LEU A 31 -30.91 3.08 23.06
CA LEU A 31 -29.73 2.67 23.80
C LEU A 31 -29.47 3.73 24.88
N GLY A 32 -29.36 3.30 26.14
CA GLY A 32 -29.17 4.23 27.25
C GLY A 32 -27.90 5.07 27.08
N PRO A 33 -27.79 6.23 27.76
CA PRO A 33 -26.63 7.12 27.64
C PRO A 33 -25.29 6.41 27.87
N ILE A 34 -25.28 5.43 28.77
CA ILE A 34 -24.12 4.59 29.10
C ILE A 34 -23.75 3.69 27.91
N THR A 35 -24.72 3.03 27.28
CA THR A 35 -24.44 2.16 26.13
C THR A 35 -23.92 2.97 24.94
N ASN A 36 -24.45 4.16 24.69
CA ASN A 36 -23.97 5.03 23.61
C ASN A 36 -22.51 5.48 23.84
N THR A 37 -22.17 5.90 25.05
CA THR A 37 -20.78 6.32 25.38
C THR A 37 -19.78 5.17 25.29
N VAL A 38 -20.16 3.97 25.74
CA VAL A 38 -19.30 2.77 25.60
C VAL A 38 -19.09 2.42 24.13
N ILE A 39 -20.13 2.48 23.29
CA ILE A 39 -19.99 2.24 21.85
C ILE A 39 -19.05 3.26 21.21
N LEU A 40 -19.18 4.55 21.55
CA LEU A 40 -18.29 5.60 21.03
C LEU A 40 -16.83 5.38 21.45
N LEU A 41 -16.59 4.94 22.68
CA LEU A 41 -15.25 4.63 23.17
C LEU A 41 -14.64 3.43 22.44
N ILE A 42 -15.42 2.37 22.21
CA ILE A 42 -14.99 1.22 21.42
C ILE A 42 -14.69 1.65 19.98
N LEU A 43 -15.54 2.48 19.37
CA LEU A 43 -15.34 2.98 18.02
C LEU A 43 -14.04 3.79 17.89
N ALA A 44 -13.78 4.69 18.83
CA ALA A 44 -12.54 5.45 18.88
C ALA A 44 -11.31 4.55 19.01
N CYS A 45 -11.40 3.51 19.85
CA CYS A 45 -10.34 2.51 20.00
C CYS A 45 -10.10 1.73 18.70
N LEU A 46 -11.15 1.26 18.04
CA LEU A 46 -11.05 0.54 16.77
C LEU A 46 -10.42 1.39 15.66
N ILE A 47 -10.77 2.68 15.58
CA ILE A 47 -10.14 3.62 14.65
C ILE A 47 -8.64 3.77 14.96
N GLY A 48 -8.28 3.91 16.24
CA GLY A 48 -6.88 3.96 16.67
C GLY A 48 -6.09 2.70 16.31
N LEU A 49 -6.68 1.51 16.50
CA LEU A 49 -6.04 0.24 16.15
C LEU A 49 -5.88 0.06 14.63
N LEU A 50 -6.88 0.49 13.84
CA LEU A 50 -6.75 0.51 12.39
C LEU A 50 -5.62 1.44 11.93
N TYR A 51 -5.50 2.62 12.54
CA TYR A 51 -4.40 3.53 12.24
C TYR A 51 -3.03 2.91 12.56
N LEU A 52 -2.89 2.31 13.74
CA LEU A 52 -1.65 1.63 14.13
C LEU A 52 -1.29 0.47 13.20
N THR A 53 -2.30 -0.28 12.73
CA THR A 53 -2.12 -1.35 11.75
C THR A 53 -1.62 -0.82 10.41
N GLN A 54 -2.15 0.32 9.95
CA GLN A 54 -1.66 0.97 8.73
C GLN A 54 -0.20 1.41 8.88
N VAL A 55 0.14 2.05 10.01
CA VAL A 55 1.53 2.45 10.30
C VAL A 55 2.47 1.24 10.32
N THR A 56 2.07 0.13 10.94
CA THR A 56 2.89 -1.10 11.01
C THR A 56 3.10 -1.72 9.62
N LYS A 57 2.07 -1.76 8.78
CA LYS A 57 2.16 -2.26 7.40
C LYS A 57 3.03 -1.36 6.52
N THR A 58 2.89 -0.04 6.63
CA THR A 58 3.74 0.91 5.89
C THR A 58 5.22 0.77 6.26
N ASN A 59 5.53 0.51 7.53
CA ASN A 59 6.91 0.23 7.95
C ASN A 59 7.46 -1.07 7.31
N GLY A 60 6.65 -2.12 7.20
CA GLY A 60 7.06 -3.38 6.55
C GLY A 60 7.28 -3.24 5.04
N TYR A 61 6.43 -2.48 4.34
CA TYR A 61 6.59 -2.24 2.90
C TYR A 61 7.80 -1.37 2.59
N GLY A 62 8.15 -0.41 3.47
CA GLY A 62 9.36 0.40 3.32
C GLY A 62 10.65 -0.43 3.23
N TYR A 63 10.81 -1.44 4.09
CA TYR A 63 11.98 -2.33 4.05
C TYR A 63 12.03 -3.20 2.78
N GLN A 64 10.89 -3.66 2.29
CA GLN A 64 10.83 -4.44 1.05
C GLN A 64 11.18 -3.58 -0.15
N ILE A 65 10.68 -2.34 -0.21
CA ILE A 65 11.00 -1.38 -1.27
C ILE A 65 12.49 -1.06 -1.25
N ASP A 66 13.06 -0.74 -0.09
CA ASP A 66 14.48 -0.40 0.02
C ASP A 66 15.40 -1.57 -0.38
N LYS A 67 15.00 -2.81 -0.01
CA LYS A 67 15.70 -4.02 -0.45
C LYS A 67 15.62 -4.21 -1.97
N LEU A 68 14.44 -4.08 -2.55
CA LEU A 68 14.26 -4.20 -4.00
C LEU A 68 15.02 -3.12 -4.76
N GLN A 69 15.05 -1.89 -4.25
CA GLN A 69 15.77 -0.78 -4.85
C GLN A 69 17.30 -0.97 -4.78
N LYS A 70 17.82 -1.50 -3.67
CA LYS A 70 19.22 -1.94 -3.57
C LYS A 70 19.55 -3.03 -4.58
N GLN A 71 18.71 -4.06 -4.69
CA GLN A 71 18.89 -5.15 -5.67
C GLN A 71 18.85 -4.62 -7.11
N GLN A 72 17.93 -3.71 -7.42
CA GLN A 72 17.86 -3.08 -8.72
C GLN A 72 19.15 -2.29 -9.04
N SER A 73 19.64 -1.48 -8.10
CA SER A 73 20.88 -0.73 -8.28
C SER A 73 22.09 -1.66 -8.49
N GLU A 74 22.15 -2.76 -7.74
CA GLU A 74 23.22 -3.75 -7.89
C GLU A 74 23.17 -4.43 -9.28
N LEU A 75 21.99 -4.85 -9.72
CA LEU A 75 21.81 -5.45 -11.04
C LEU A 75 22.13 -4.47 -12.18
N LEU A 76 21.81 -3.19 -12.04
CA LEU A 76 22.18 -2.17 -13.03
C LEU A 76 23.70 -1.99 -13.12
N ASN A 77 24.39 -2.00 -11.98
CA ASN A 77 25.85 -1.93 -11.96
C ASN A 77 26.49 -3.16 -12.61
N GLN A 78 26.00 -4.36 -12.28
CA GLN A 78 26.48 -5.59 -12.91
C GLN A 78 26.25 -5.60 -14.42
N LYS A 79 25.10 -5.11 -14.90
CA LYS A 79 24.83 -4.98 -16.33
C LYS A 79 25.82 -4.05 -17.01
N ALA A 80 26.07 -2.88 -16.43
CA ALA A 80 27.03 -1.92 -16.97
C ALA A 80 28.45 -2.51 -17.02
N GLU A 81 28.85 -3.25 -15.99
CA GLU A 81 30.14 -3.94 -15.95
C GLU A 81 30.26 -5.03 -17.04
N LEU A 82 29.20 -5.83 -17.23
CA LEU A 82 29.12 -6.82 -18.31
C LEU A 82 29.18 -6.16 -19.71
N GLU A 83 28.51 -5.03 -19.90
CA GLU A 83 28.56 -4.28 -21.16
C GLU A 83 29.98 -3.76 -21.45
N ILE A 84 30.70 -3.28 -20.44
CA ILE A 84 32.10 -2.87 -20.59
C ILE A 84 32.99 -4.08 -20.90
N ALA A 85 32.81 -5.19 -20.19
CA ALA A 85 33.60 -6.41 -20.40
C ALA A 85 33.39 -6.99 -21.81
N THR A 86 32.14 -7.02 -22.29
CA THR A 86 31.81 -7.46 -23.65
C THR A 86 32.38 -6.53 -24.72
N ALA A 87 32.31 -5.21 -24.53
CA ALA A 87 32.94 -4.24 -25.44
C ALA A 87 34.46 -4.40 -25.50
N ARG A 88 35.12 -4.69 -24.36
CA ARG A 88 36.55 -4.99 -24.31
C ARG A 88 36.89 -6.28 -25.06
N LEU A 89 36.13 -7.35 -24.83
CA LEU A 89 36.30 -8.62 -25.54
C LEU A 89 36.15 -8.44 -27.05
N GLN A 90 35.10 -7.75 -27.51
CA GLN A 90 34.91 -7.44 -28.92
C GLN A 90 36.05 -6.59 -29.52
N SER A 91 36.61 -5.67 -28.74
CA SER A 91 37.75 -4.87 -29.16
C SER A 91 39.00 -5.73 -29.33
N LEU A 92 39.24 -6.66 -28.40
CA LEU A 92 40.34 -7.62 -28.48
C LEU A 92 40.17 -8.57 -29.67
N ASP A 93 38.98 -9.11 -29.90
CA ASP A 93 38.68 -9.96 -31.06
C ASP A 93 38.91 -9.21 -32.38
N ARG A 94 38.51 -7.94 -32.45
CA ARG A 94 38.75 -7.09 -33.62
C ARG A 94 40.24 -6.84 -33.86
N VAL A 95 41.02 -6.61 -32.81
CA VAL A 95 42.47 -6.44 -32.91
C VAL A 95 43.13 -7.75 -33.35
N ALA A 96 42.74 -8.88 -32.77
CA ALA A 96 43.25 -10.20 -33.12
C ALA A 96 42.95 -10.56 -34.60
N GLY A 97 41.79 -10.19 -35.12
CA GLY A 97 41.43 -10.38 -36.53
C GLY A 97 42.02 -9.35 -37.51
N SER A 98 42.71 -8.31 -37.02
CA SER A 98 43.25 -7.24 -37.87
C SER A 98 44.48 -7.69 -38.67
N SER A 99 44.72 -7.07 -39.84
CA SER A 99 45.88 -7.43 -40.68
C SER A 99 47.23 -7.20 -39.98
N ALA A 100 47.27 -6.29 -39.00
CA ALA A 100 48.45 -6.02 -38.18
C ALA A 100 48.78 -7.20 -37.24
N ALA A 101 47.77 -7.86 -36.66
CA ALA A 101 47.96 -9.03 -35.82
C ALA A 101 48.33 -10.29 -36.62
N ASN A 102 47.73 -10.45 -37.81
CA ASN A 102 48.05 -11.56 -38.72
C ASN A 102 49.48 -11.48 -39.31
N GLY A 103 50.11 -10.30 -39.25
CA GLY A 103 51.51 -10.11 -39.64
C GLY A 103 52.52 -10.36 -38.53
N LEU A 104 52.08 -10.66 -37.30
CA LEU A 104 52.97 -10.94 -36.18
C LEU A 104 53.56 -12.34 -36.30
N VAL A 105 54.89 -12.43 -36.31
CA VAL A 105 55.64 -13.70 -36.26
C VAL A 105 56.01 -13.99 -34.80
N SER A 106 55.89 -15.26 -34.38
CA SER A 106 56.26 -15.70 -33.04
C SER A 106 57.75 -15.41 -32.76
N ALA A 107 58.03 -14.40 -31.95
CA ALA A 107 59.36 -14.13 -31.44
C ALA A 107 59.59 -15.01 -30.21
N ALA A 108 60.45 -16.03 -30.35
CA ALA A 108 60.88 -16.82 -29.20
C ALA A 108 61.62 -15.92 -28.19
N PRO A 109 61.44 -16.12 -26.87
CA PRO A 109 62.19 -15.38 -25.86
C PRO A 109 63.67 -15.69 -26.02
N VAL A 110 64.45 -14.72 -26.49
CA VAL A 110 65.92 -14.81 -26.42
C VAL A 110 66.30 -14.64 -24.96
N GLY A 111 66.94 -15.67 -24.41
CA GLY A 111 67.21 -15.81 -22.99
C GLY A 111 67.80 -14.56 -22.36
N THR A 112 67.33 -14.25 -21.15
CA THR A 112 67.88 -13.20 -20.30
C THR A 112 69.35 -13.47 -20.02
N ILE A 113 70.21 -12.50 -20.35
CA ILE A 113 71.63 -12.53 -19.97
C ILE A 113 71.66 -12.48 -18.44
N ALA A 114 72.15 -13.55 -17.81
CA ALA A 114 72.45 -13.55 -16.39
C ALA A 114 73.71 -12.69 -16.18
N GLN A 115 73.60 -11.65 -15.36
CA GLN A 115 74.71 -10.86 -14.85
C GLN A 115 74.64 -10.83 -13.33
#